data_AF-C3L405-F1
#
_entry.id   AF-C3L405-F1
#
_cell.length_a   1.000
_cell.length_b   1.000
_cell.length_c   1.000
_cell.angle_alpha   90.00
_cell.angle_beta   90.00
_cell.angle_gamma   90.00
#
_symmetry.space_group_name_H-M   'P 1'
#
loop_
_entity.id
_entity.type
_entity.pdbx_description
1 polymer ?
#
loop_
_entity_poly.entity_id
_entity_poly.type
_entity_poly.pdbx_seq_one_letter_code
_entity_poly.pdbx_strand_id
1 'polypeptide(L)' 'MAKADKRSNQQLASQRVLSEHIIGMLKRFKILAERYRNRRKRFGLRFNLIAGIYNYELLC' A
#
# COMPACT_ATOMS: atom_id res chain seq x y z
N MET A 1 15.76 -1.08 27.21
CA MET A 1 15.93 -1.42 25.77
C MET A 1 17.32 -0.99 25.35
N ALA A 2 18.11 -1.86 24.73
CA ALA A 2 19.45 -1.50 24.30
C ALA A 2 19.38 -0.39 23.25
N LYS A 3 20.40 0.49 23.18
CA LYS A 3 20.43 1.62 22.23
C LYS A 3 20.29 1.15 20.76
N ALA A 4 20.72 -0.08 20.46
CA ALA A 4 20.56 -0.73 19.17
C ALA A 4 19.09 -1.04 18.84
N ASP A 5 18.33 -1.60 19.79
CA ASP A 5 16.91 -1.91 19.64
C ASP A 5 16.09 -0.64 19.35
N LYS A 6 16.45 0.48 20.00
CA LYS A 6 15.78 1.76 19.79
C LYS A 6 15.98 2.29 18.36
N ARG A 7 17.18 2.17 17.80
CA ARG A 7 17.45 2.57 16.40
C ARG A 7 16.73 1.66 15.42
N SER A 8 16.74 0.34 15.65
CA SER A 8 16.01 -0.62 14.81
C SER A 8 14.50 -0.34 14.82
N ASN A 9 13.92 -0.10 15.99
CA ASN A 9 12.51 0.25 16.12
C ASN A 9 12.17 1.58 15.44
N GLN A 10 13.06 2.59 15.48
CA GLN A 10 12.86 3.85 14.75
C GLN A 10 12.85 3.65 13.24
N GLN A 11 13.77 2.84 12.70
CA GLN A 11 13.81 2.52 11.27
C GLN A 11 12.54 1.78 10.83
N LEU A 12 12.13 0.77 11.61
CA LEU A 12 10.89 0.04 11.37
C LEU A 12 9.65 0.95 11.43
N ALA A 13 9.58 1.85 12.41
CA ALA A 13 8.48 2.81 12.51
C ALA A 13 8.43 3.71 11.28
N SER A 14 9.58 4.23 10.81
CA SER A 14 9.64 5.06 9.60
C SER A 14 9.14 4.32 8.35
N GLN A 15 9.48 3.03 8.20
CA GLN A 15 9.00 2.23 7.07
C GLN A 15 7.49 1.94 7.16
N ARG A 16 6.96 1.74 8.37
CA ARG A 16 5.53 1.53 8.58
C ARG A 16 4.71 2.75 8.20
N VAL A 17 5.17 3.95 8.54
CA VAL A 17 4.49 5.21 8.16
C VAL A 17 4.33 5.30 6.63
N LEU A 18 5.38 4.99 5.86
CA LEU A 18 5.28 4.99 4.40
C LEU A 18 4.27 3.93 3.91
N SER A 19 4.33 2.73 4.49
CA SER A 19 3.42 1.63 4.15
C SER A 19 1.96 1.94 4.47
N GLU A 20 1.69 2.61 5.60
CA GLU A 20 0.36 3.04 6.00
C GLU A 20 -0.23 4.07 5.04
N HIS A 21 0.56 5.04 4.56
CA HIS A 21 0.13 5.99 3.55
C HIS A 21 -0.27 5.29 2.24
N ILE A 22 0.55 4.35 1.76
CA ILE A 22 0.27 3.57 0.55
C ILE A 22 -1.00 2.73 0.74
N ILE A 23 -1.14 2.05 1.88
CA ILE A 23 -2.35 1.25 2.19
C ILE A 23 -3.59 2.16 2.27
N GLY A 24 -3.47 3.35 2.87
CA GLY A 24 -4.55 4.34 2.95
C GLY A 24 -5.02 4.78 1.57
N MET A 25 -4.08 5.07 0.66
CA MET A 25 -4.38 5.41 -0.74
C MET A 25 -5.03 4.24 -1.48
N LEU A 26 -4.49 3.04 -1.33
CA LEU A 26 -5.03 1.83 -1.96
C LEU A 26 -6.47 1.52 -1.48
N LYS A 27 -6.77 1.74 -0.19
CA LYS A 27 -8.12 1.58 0.35
C LYS A 27 -9.13 2.61 -0.16
N ARG A 28 -8.73 3.70 -0.82
CA ARG A 28 -9.68 4.60 -1.50
C ARG A 28 -10.37 3.90 -2.67
N PHE A 29 -9.73 2.92 -3.29
CA PHE A 29 -10.32 2.15 -4.36
C PHE A 29 -11.27 1.09 -3.79
N LYS A 30 -12.56 1.18 -4.12
CA LYS A 30 -13.60 0.21 -3.68
C LYS A 30 -13.26 -1.25 -4.00
N ILE A 31 -12.46 -1.48 -5.05
CA ILE A 31 -11.95 -2.80 -5.41
C ILE A 31 -11.10 -3.47 -4.29
N LEU A 32 -10.48 -2.65 -3.43
CA LEU A 32 -9.66 -3.05 -2.28
C LEU A 32 -10.35 -2.79 -0.94
N ALA A 33 -11.18 -1.76 -0.83
CA ALA A 33 -11.91 -1.44 0.40
C ALA A 33 -13.12 -2.35 0.66
N GLU A 34 -13.79 -2.82 -0.39
CA GLU A 34 -15.02 -3.59 -0.26
C GLU A 34 -14.85 -5.04 -0.72
N ARG A 35 -15.79 -5.91 -0.34
CA ARG A 35 -15.81 -7.29 -0.82
C ARG A 35 -16.01 -7.31 -2.34
N TYR A 36 -14.98 -7.72 -3.06
CA TYR A 36 -15.03 -7.83 -4.52
C TYR A 36 -16.03 -8.91 -4.99
N ARG A 37 -17.14 -8.47 -5.61
CA ARG A 37 -18.23 -9.35 -6.10
C ARG A 37 -18.09 -9.76 -7.57
N ASN A 38 -17.15 -9.19 -8.31
CA ASN A 38 -16.94 -9.47 -9.73
C ASN A 38 -16.13 -10.77 -9.96
N ARG A 39 -16.23 -11.36 -11.16
CA ARG A 39 -15.41 -12.52 -11.55
C ARG A 39 -13.92 -12.19 -11.39
N ARG A 40 -13.20 -13.05 -10.67
CA ARG A 40 -11.79 -12.81 -10.27
C ARG A 40 -10.76 -12.99 -11.39
N LYS A 41 -11.15 -13.50 -12.57
CA LYS A 41 -10.26 -13.74 -13.72
C LYS A 41 -9.40 -12.52 -14.09
N ARG A 42 -9.91 -11.29 -13.90
CA ARG A 42 -9.18 -10.03 -14.20
C ARG A 42 -8.87 -9.18 -12.96
N PHE A 43 -8.98 -9.74 -11.75
CA PHE A 43 -8.73 -8.96 -10.52
C PHE A 43 -7.29 -8.45 -10.46
N GLY A 44 -6.32 -9.33 -10.75
CA GLY A 44 -4.90 -8.95 -10.80
C GLY A 44 -4.61 -7.85 -11.82
N LEU A 45 -5.18 -7.93 -13.03
CA LEU A 45 -5.02 -6.88 -14.05
C LEU A 45 -5.59 -5.54 -13.58
N ARG A 46 -6.79 -5.53 -12.99
CA ARG A 46 -7.40 -4.30 -12.44
C ARG A 46 -6.55 -3.69 -11.33
N PHE A 47 -6.01 -4.54 -10.45
CA PHE A 47 -5.11 -4.11 -9.38
C PHE A 47 -3.80 -3.53 -9.93
N ASN A 48 -3.16 -4.21 -10.89
CA ASN A 48 -1.91 -3.76 -11.50
C ASN A 48 -2.06 -2.41 -12.22
N LEU A 49 -3.18 -2.18 -12.90
CA LEU A 49 -3.45 -0.89 -13.53
C LEU A 49 -3.60 0.24 -12.51
N ILE A 50 -4.30 -0.01 -11.39
CA ILE A 50 -4.43 0.97 -10.31
C ILE A 50 -3.07 1.28 -9.68
N ALA A 51 -2.26 0.25 -9.41
CA ALA A 51 -0.90 0.43 -8.91
C ALA A 51 -0.01 1.20 -9.90
N GLY A 52 -0.16 0.93 -11.20
CA GLY A 52 0.56 1.66 -12.26
C GLY A 52 0.20 3.14 -12.30
N ILE A 53 -1.09 3.49 -12.20
CA ILE A 53 -1.55 4.89 -12.13
C ILE A 53 -1.00 5.58 -10.89
N TYR A 54 -1.09 4.93 -9.72
CA TYR A 54 -0.57 5.50 -8.47
C TYR A 54 0.95 5.73 -8.53
N ASN A 55 1.70 4.78 -9.09
CA ASN A 55 3.15 4.93 -9.27
C ASN A 55 3.47 6.07 -10.24
N TYR A 56 2.68 6.25 -11.29
CA TYR A 56 2.82 7.37 -12.22
C TYR A 56 2.55 8.72 -11.53
N GLU A 57 1.49 8.82 -10.73
CA GLU A 57 1.17 10.02 -9.93
C GLU A 57 2.22 10.34 -8.85
N LEU A 58 2.95 9.34 -8.35
CA LEU A 58 4.04 9.55 -7.39
C LEU A 58 5.37 9.96 -8.04
N LEU A 59 5.61 9.55 -9.28
CA LEU A 59 6.85 9.80 -10.02
C LEU A 59 6.82 11.09 -10.83
N CYS A 60 5.63 11.61 -11.13
CA CYS A 60 5.40 12.86 -11.87
C CYS A 60 5.09 14.01 -10.91
#